data_AF-A0A0M3JF00-F1
#
_entry.id   AF-A0A0M3JF00-F1
#
_cell.length_a   1.000
_cell.length_b   1.000
_cell.length_c   1.000
_cell.angle_alpha   90.00
_cell.angle_beta   90.00
_cell.angle_gamma   90.00
#
_symmetry.space_group_name_H-M   'P 1'
#
loop_
_entity.id
_entity.type
_entity.pdbx_description
1 polymer ?
#
loop_
_entity_poly.entity_id
_entity_poly.type
_entity_poly.pdbx_seq_one_letter_code
_entity_poly.pdbx_strand_id
1 'polypeptide(L)'
;MICPEMIVSMLICERMRRNESIVIVGAQRYSDYAGYGNSFQWYPLHAPEALSRDRFERLHCELVAIDALPFSQPKHQFTVDLVDRELLKAYCGFRVRDGSSKAIATGNWGCGVFGGDLRLKSSRFRIHLRISIRF
;
A
#
# COMPACT_ATOMS: atom_id res chain seq x y z
N MET A 1 -1.57 -13.91 3.58
CA MET A 1 -2.81 -14.12 2.82
C MET A 1 -4.01 -13.97 3.76
N ILE A 2 -4.30 -12.77 4.24
CA ILE A 2 -5.38 -12.57 5.22
C ILE A 2 -6.68 -12.06 4.59
N CYS A 3 -6.62 -11.45 3.41
CA CYS A 3 -7.76 -10.96 2.64
C CYS A 3 -7.73 -11.58 1.22
N PRO A 4 -8.25 -12.82 1.04
CA PRO A 4 -8.15 -13.54 -0.23
C PRO A 4 -8.90 -12.87 -1.38
N GLU A 5 -9.95 -12.09 -1.11
CA GLU A 5 -10.69 -11.32 -2.12
C GLU A 5 -9.79 -10.41 -2.95
N MET A 6 -8.68 -9.95 -2.38
CA MET A 6 -7.71 -9.09 -3.08
C MET A 6 -6.98 -9.82 -4.20
N ILE A 7 -6.86 -11.16 -4.14
CA ILE A 7 -6.19 -11.97 -5.17
C ILE A 7 -6.92 -11.86 -6.51
N VAL A 8 -8.23 -11.63 -6.50
CA VAL A 8 -9.04 -11.43 -7.71
C VAL A 8 -8.51 -10.26 -8.56
N SER A 9 -7.88 -9.25 -7.93
CA SER A 9 -7.24 -8.14 -8.66
C SER A 9 -6.17 -8.63 -9.65
N MET A 10 -5.49 -9.75 -9.37
CA MET A 10 -4.51 -10.32 -10.28
C MET A 10 -5.13 -10.87 -11.57
N LEU A 11 -6.41 -11.23 -11.55
CA LEU A 11 -7.13 -11.71 -12.73
C LEU A 11 -7.63 -10.56 -13.62
N ILE A 12 -8.03 -9.44 -13.01
CA ILE A 12 -8.78 -8.38 -13.70
C ILE A 12 -7.97 -7.10 -13.95
N CYS A 13 -6.85 -6.92 -13.25
CA CYS A 13 -6.02 -5.73 -13.38
C CYS A 13 -4.78 -6.02 -14.23
N GLU A 14 -4.55 -5.20 -15.24
CA GLU A 14 -3.30 -5.21 -16.00
C GLU A 14 -2.10 -4.72 -15.16
N ARG A 15 -0.90 -4.94 -15.68
CA ARG A 15 0.33 -4.42 -15.07
C ARG A 15 0.29 -2.90 -14.99
N MET A 16 0.41 -2.36 -13.78
CA MET A 16 0.42 -0.93 -13.53
C MET A 16 1.56 -0.20 -14.26
N ARG A 17 1.23 0.89 -14.95
CA ARG A 17 2.18 1.90 -15.45
C ARG A 17 2.67 2.81 -14.32
N ARG A 18 3.67 3.65 -14.60
CA ARG A 18 4.26 4.59 -13.61
C ARG A 18 3.27 5.55 -12.94
N ASN A 19 2.15 5.84 -13.60
CA ASN A 19 1.11 6.79 -13.20
C ASN A 19 -0.21 6.12 -12.78
N GLU A 20 -0.21 4.81 -12.59
CA GLU A 20 -1.41 4.04 -12.23
C GLU A 20 -1.31 3.47 -10.81
N SER A 21 -2.46 3.29 -10.17
CA SER A 21 -2.62 2.63 -8.87
C SER A 21 -3.91 1.81 -8.91
N ILE A 22 -3.99 0.77 -8.09
CA ILE A 22 -5.19 -0.07 -7.98
C ILE A 22 -5.80 0.19 -6.61
N VAL A 23 -7.10 0.53 -6.58
CA VAL A 23 -7.85 0.75 -5.34
C VAL A 23 -8.82 -0.41 -5.16
N ILE A 24 -8.76 -1.07 -4.00
CA ILE A 24 -9.65 -2.17 -3.61
C ILE A 24 -10.43 -1.70 -2.38
N VAL A 25 -11.75 -1.70 -2.47
CA VAL A 25 -12.65 -1.24 -1.40
C VAL A 25 -13.52 -2.40 -0.94
N GLY A 26 -13.60 -2.59 0.37
CA GLY A 26 -14.51 -3.56 1.00
C GLY A 26 -13.91 -4.94 1.27
N ALA A 27 -12.61 -5.13 1.04
CA ALA A 27 -11.97 -6.44 1.23
C ALA A 27 -12.01 -6.86 2.71
N GLN A 28 -12.47 -8.09 2.97
CA GLN A 28 -12.57 -8.63 4.32
C GLN A 28 -11.32 -9.42 4.72
N ARG A 29 -10.94 -9.29 5.99
CA ARG A 29 -9.93 -10.14 6.64
C ARG A 29 -10.58 -11.44 7.12
N TYR A 30 -10.03 -12.58 6.74
CA TYR A 30 -10.51 -13.93 7.11
C TYR A 30 -9.53 -14.70 7.99
N SER A 31 -8.31 -14.22 8.14
CA SER A 31 -7.26 -14.94 8.88
C SER A 31 -6.39 -14.00 9.68
N ASP A 32 -5.82 -14.53 10.76
CA ASP A 32 -4.73 -13.90 11.49
C ASP A 32 -3.39 -14.57 11.15
N TYR A 33 -2.28 -13.96 11.54
CA TYR A 33 -0.96 -14.52 11.34
C TYR A 33 0.05 -13.94 12.35
N ALA A 34 1.13 -14.67 12.59
CA ALA A 34 2.31 -14.17 13.27
C ALA A 34 3.56 -14.40 12.40
N GLY A 35 4.62 -13.64 12.69
CA GLY A 35 5.89 -13.74 11.96
C GLY A 35 5.85 -13.18 10.54
N TYR A 36 6.99 -13.29 9.84
CA TYR A 36 7.18 -12.77 8.48
C TYR A 36 8.27 -13.56 7.75
N GLY A 37 8.13 -13.73 6.44
CA GLY A 37 9.06 -14.54 5.65
C GLY A 37 9.07 -15.99 6.13
N ASN A 38 10.25 -16.50 6.50
CA ASN A 38 10.41 -17.89 6.94
C ASN A 38 9.75 -18.20 8.30
N SER A 39 9.40 -17.19 9.10
CA SER A 39 8.70 -17.37 10.38
C SER A 39 7.17 -17.18 10.27
N PHE A 40 6.64 -17.01 9.05
CA PHE A 40 5.21 -16.83 8.85
C PHE A 40 4.42 -18.04 9.32
N GLN A 41 3.43 -17.79 10.17
CA GLN A 41 2.52 -18.79 10.69
C GLN A 41 1.08 -18.27 10.65
N TRP A 42 0.17 -19.07 10.10
CA TRP A 42 -1.25 -18.76 10.06
C TRP A 42 -1.92 -18.98 11.43
N TYR A 43 -2.90 -18.14 11.74
CA TYR A 43 -3.74 -18.25 12.93
C TYR A 43 -5.22 -18.03 12.58
N PRO A 44 -6.16 -18.65 13.30
CA PRO A 44 -7.58 -18.36 13.15
C PRO A 44 -7.86 -16.92 13.58
N LEU A 45 -8.77 -16.24 12.86
CA LEU A 45 -9.24 -14.93 13.27
C LEU A 45 -10.22 -15.08 14.45
N HIS A 46 -9.85 -14.58 15.62
CA HIS A 46 -10.72 -14.59 16.79
C HIS A 46 -11.73 -13.44 16.71
N ALA A 47 -13.02 -13.78 16.59
CA ALA A 47 -14.19 -12.91 16.52
C ALA A 47 -14.04 -11.69 15.58
N PRO A 48 -14.75 -11.63 14.43
CA PRO A 48 -14.72 -10.43 13.62
C PRO A 48 -15.24 -9.25 14.46
N GLU A 49 -14.41 -8.22 14.62
CA GLU A 49 -14.85 -6.91 15.14
C GLU A 49 -16.11 -6.49 14.37
N ALA A 50 -17.03 -5.79 15.03
CA ALA A 50 -18.27 -5.34 14.39
C ALA A 50 -17.95 -4.57 13.10
N LEU A 51 -18.19 -5.23 11.97
CA LEU A 51 -17.78 -4.75 10.67
C LEU A 51 -18.79 -3.72 10.16
N SER A 52 -18.39 -2.45 10.15
CA SER A 52 -19.21 -1.38 9.56
C SER A 52 -19.19 -1.44 8.03
N ARG A 53 -20.36 -1.28 7.42
CA ARG A 53 -20.57 -1.34 5.97
C ARG A 53 -21.17 -0.04 5.44
N ASP A 54 -20.80 0.30 4.22
CA ASP A 54 -21.39 1.44 3.50
C ASP A 54 -22.76 1.07 2.88
N ARG A 55 -23.40 2.05 2.23
CA ARG A 55 -24.69 1.88 1.54
C ARG A 55 -24.69 0.86 0.39
N PHE A 56 -23.52 0.36 -0.01
CA PHE A 56 -23.34 -0.66 -1.04
C PHE A 56 -22.93 -2.02 -0.44
N GLU A 57 -23.08 -2.19 0.88
CA GLU A 57 -22.71 -3.40 1.63
C GLU A 57 -21.21 -3.72 1.61
N ARG A 58 -20.36 -2.74 1.29
CA ARG A 58 -18.90 -2.90 1.31
C ARG A 58 -18.37 -2.54 2.69
N LEU A 59 -17.34 -3.24 3.16
CA LEU A 59 -16.64 -2.86 4.37
C LEU A 59 -16.00 -1.47 4.22
N HIS A 60 -15.95 -0.72 5.32
CA HIS A 60 -15.16 0.52 5.41
C HIS A 60 -13.64 0.23 5.47
N CYS A 61 -13.14 -0.48 4.48
CA CYS A 61 -11.74 -0.81 4.26
C CYS A 61 -11.37 -0.38 2.84
N GLU A 62 -10.37 0.48 2.71
CA GLU A 62 -9.87 0.96 1.42
C GLU A 62 -8.36 0.70 1.37
N LEU A 63 -7.93 -0.09 0.39
CA LEU A 63 -6.53 -0.41 0.18
C LEU A 63 -6.09 0.06 -1.20
N VAL A 64 -4.93 0.72 -1.23
CA VAL A 64 -4.33 1.21 -2.46
C VAL A 64 -3.02 0.46 -2.73
N ALA A 65 -2.97 -0.27 -3.85
CA ALA A 65 -1.76 -0.94 -4.30
C ALA A 65 -0.92 0.00 -5.18
N ILE A 66 0.35 0.16 -4.80
CA ILE A 66 1.39 0.90 -5.52
C ILE A 66 2.69 0.10 -5.52
N ASP A 67 3.36 0.05 -6.68
CA ASP A 67 4.62 -0.69 -6.86
C ASP A 67 5.84 0.24 -6.78
N ALA A 68 6.82 -0.08 -5.93
CA ALA A 68 8.10 0.62 -5.85
C ALA A 68 9.09 0.12 -6.92
N LEU A 69 10.09 0.92 -7.27
CA LEU A 69 11.18 0.42 -8.11
C LEU A 69 12.14 -0.46 -7.31
N PRO A 70 12.64 -1.56 -7.90
CA PRO A 70 13.74 -2.32 -7.33
C PRO A 70 15.08 -1.63 -7.62
N PHE A 71 15.93 -1.50 -6.61
CA PHE A 71 17.26 -0.91 -6.72
C PHE A 71 18.33 -1.93 -6.33
N SER A 72 19.07 -2.45 -7.32
CA SER A 72 20.24 -3.28 -7.08
C SER A 72 21.46 -2.46 -6.62
N GLN A 73 21.52 -1.19 -7.01
CA GLN A 73 22.56 -0.24 -6.61
C GLN A 73 21.94 0.91 -5.80
N PRO A 74 22.24 1.04 -4.50
CA PRO A 74 21.59 2.01 -3.63
C PRO A 74 21.73 3.47 -4.05
N LYS A 75 22.75 3.83 -4.85
CA LYS A 75 22.99 5.21 -5.28
C LYS A 75 22.05 5.66 -6.41
N HIS A 76 21.50 4.74 -7.20
CA HIS A 76 20.70 5.11 -8.38
C HIS A 76 19.37 5.77 -8.00
N GLN A 77 18.79 5.40 -6.86
CA GLN A 77 17.49 5.91 -6.41
C GLN A 77 17.46 7.43 -6.14
N PHE A 78 18.63 8.08 -6.05
CA PHE A 78 18.73 9.53 -5.81
C PHE A 78 18.73 10.36 -7.10
N THR A 79 18.71 9.72 -8.27
CA THR A 79 18.54 10.42 -9.55
C THR A 79 17.14 11.04 -9.62
N VAL A 80 17.06 12.24 -10.21
CA VAL A 80 15.82 13.03 -10.26
C VAL A 80 14.68 12.23 -10.88
N ASP A 81 14.92 11.55 -12.01
CA ASP A 81 13.90 10.78 -12.71
C ASP A 81 13.31 9.65 -11.86
N LEU A 82 14.14 8.97 -11.06
CA LEU A 82 13.69 7.85 -10.22
C LEU A 82 12.98 8.36 -8.95
N VAL A 83 13.45 9.47 -8.38
CA VAL A 83 12.74 10.16 -7.30
C VAL A 83 11.37 10.63 -7.78
N ASP A 84 11.29 11.26 -8.94
CA ASP A 84 10.05 11.75 -9.53
C ASP A 84 9.10 10.62 -9.89
N ARG A 85 9.63 9.46 -10.32
CA ARG A 85 8.83 8.25 -10.52
C ARG A 85 8.21 7.79 -9.21
N GLU A 86 8.98 7.63 -8.13
CA GLU A 86 8.45 7.18 -6.83
C GLU A 86 7.45 8.20 -6.26
N LEU A 87 7.69 9.50 -6.44
CA LEU A 87 6.76 10.57 -6.05
C LEU A 87 5.47 10.52 -6.85
N LEU A 88 5.53 10.36 -8.17
CA LEU A 88 4.36 10.25 -9.03
C LEU A 88 3.52 9.02 -8.67
N LYS A 89 4.18 7.88 -8.45
CA LYS A 89 3.51 6.64 -8.05
C LYS A 89 2.78 6.79 -6.71
N ALA A 90 3.46 7.36 -5.72
CA ALA A 90 2.87 7.68 -4.42
C ALA A 90 1.69 8.66 -4.57
N TYR A 91 1.86 9.73 -5.36
CA TYR A 91 0.79 10.69 -5.65
C TYR A 91 -0.45 10.01 -6.26
N CYS A 92 -0.28 9.17 -7.27
CA CYS A 92 -1.39 8.46 -7.90
C CYS A 92 -2.13 7.53 -6.92
N GLY A 93 -1.45 6.96 -5.93
CA GLY A 93 -2.09 6.16 -4.89
C GLY A 93 -2.77 6.98 -3.79
N PHE A 94 -2.17 8.09 -3.41
CA PHE A 94 -2.57 8.88 -2.24
C PHE A 94 -3.55 9.99 -2.56
N ARG A 95 -3.80 10.26 -3.84
CA ARG A 95 -4.79 11.22 -4.27
C ARG A 95 -6.19 10.79 -3.82
N VAL A 96 -6.76 11.55 -2.90
CA VAL A 96 -8.16 11.44 -2.47
C VAL A 96 -9.09 11.69 -3.66
N ARG A 97 -10.07 10.81 -3.86
CA ARG A 97 -11.04 10.86 -4.97
C ARG A 97 -12.36 11.55 -4.61
N ASP A 98 -12.71 11.61 -3.34
CA ASP A 98 -14.03 11.99 -2.83
C ASP A 98 -14.03 13.29 -1.99
N GLY A 99 -12.92 14.04 -1.99
CA GLY A 99 -12.76 15.26 -1.19
C GLY A 99 -12.65 15.02 0.32
N SER A 100 -12.63 13.76 0.79
CA SER A 100 -12.49 13.43 2.20
C SER A 100 -11.04 13.55 2.69
N SER A 101 -10.82 13.97 3.93
CA SER A 101 -9.47 13.95 4.53
C SER A 101 -9.18 12.60 5.19
N LYS A 102 -9.02 11.54 4.40
CA LYS A 102 -8.59 10.24 4.91
C LYS A 102 -7.09 10.26 5.20
N ALA A 103 -6.71 9.82 6.39
CA ALA A 103 -5.30 9.57 6.71
C ALA A 103 -4.80 8.33 5.95
N ILE A 104 -3.49 8.28 5.70
CA ILE A 104 -2.85 7.21 4.94
C ILE A 104 -2.00 6.39 5.91
N ALA A 105 -2.37 5.14 6.09
CA ALA A 105 -1.56 4.15 6.79
C ALA A 105 -0.56 3.54 5.81
N THR A 106 0.74 3.82 6.00
CA THR A 106 1.83 3.28 5.16
C THR A 106 3.06 3.01 6.02
N GLY A 107 4.08 2.35 5.45
CA GLY A 107 5.31 1.98 6.14
C GLY A 107 6.53 2.07 5.22
N ASN A 108 7.45 1.13 5.38
CA ASN A 108 8.75 1.09 4.68
C ASN A 108 8.62 0.65 3.20
N TRP A 109 7.79 1.37 2.42
CA TRP A 109 7.42 1.01 1.05
C TRP A 109 8.65 0.82 0.15
N GLY A 110 8.91 -0.43 -0.27
CA GLY A 110 10.03 -0.75 -1.16
C GLY A 110 11.42 -0.56 -0.54
N CYS A 111 11.56 -0.57 0.78
CA CYS A 111 12.87 -0.54 1.48
C CYS A 111 13.39 -1.92 1.92
N GLY A 112 12.57 -2.97 1.77
CA GLY A 112 12.98 -4.35 2.05
C GLY A 112 13.66 -4.98 0.84
N VAL A 113 13.01 -5.98 0.25
CA VAL A 113 13.50 -6.73 -0.93
C VAL A 113 13.87 -5.82 -2.11
N PHE A 114 13.24 -4.64 -2.23
CA PHE A 114 13.48 -3.70 -3.33
C PHE A 114 14.66 -2.74 -3.10
N GLY A 115 15.33 -2.79 -1.93
CA GLY A 115 16.58 -2.07 -1.70
C GLY A 115 16.47 -0.54 -1.62
N GLY A 116 15.27 0.01 -1.47
CA GLY A 116 15.06 1.45 -1.30
C GLY A 116 15.61 1.97 0.04
N ASP A 117 16.07 3.22 0.02
CA ASP A 117 16.53 3.94 1.21
C ASP A 117 15.34 4.44 2.02
N LEU A 118 15.32 4.08 3.30
CA LEU A 118 14.22 4.39 4.21
C LEU A 118 14.04 5.90 4.43
N ARG A 119 15.13 6.65 4.49
CA ARG A 119 15.11 8.09 4.77
C ARG A 119 14.57 8.84 3.56
N LEU A 120 15.05 8.51 2.37
CA LEU A 120 14.56 9.06 1.12
C LEU A 120 13.04 8.88 0.99
N LYS A 121 12.56 7.66 1.20
CA LYS A 121 11.14 7.32 1.04
C LYS A 121 10.28 7.98 2.13
N SER A 122 10.67 7.90 3.40
CA SER A 122 9.88 8.48 4.50
C SER A 122 9.81 10.02 4.45
N SER A 123 10.93 10.69 4.14
CA SER A 123 11.00 12.15 4.14
C SER A 123 10.28 12.76 2.94
N ARG A 124 10.47 12.22 1.73
CA ARG A 124 9.89 12.80 0.50
C ARG A 124 8.37 12.64 0.44
N PHE A 125 7.81 11.51 0.91
CA PHE A 125 6.36 11.35 0.95
C PHE A 125 5.69 12.29 1.96
N ARG A 126 6.33 12.60 3.10
CA ARG A 126 5.77 13.56 4.06
C ARG A 126 5.72 14.98 3.51
N ILE A 127 6.77 15.42 2.82
CA ILE A 127 6.90 16.81 2.35
C ILE A 127 5.96 17.10 1.18
N HIS A 128 5.84 16.19 0.22
CA HIS A 128 5.08 16.46 -1.02
C HIS A 128 3.62 16.01 -0.97
N LEU A 129 3.26 15.06 -0.11
CA LEU A 129 1.94 14.41 -0.15
C LEU A 129 1.08 14.63 1.11
N ARG A 130 1.51 15.49 2.06
CA ARG A 130 0.82 15.78 3.34
C ARG A 130 0.24 14.52 4.01
N ILE A 131 1.05 13.46 4.03
CA ILE A 131 0.67 12.15 4.57
C ILE A 131 0.91 12.15 6.09
N SER A 132 -0.16 11.97 6.87
CA SER A 132 -0.04 11.67 8.30
C SER A 132 0.14 10.17 8.47
N ILE A 133 1.39 9.73 8.65
CA ILE A 133 1.73 8.33 8.99
C ILE A 133 1.52 8.17 10.50
N ARG A 134 0.53 7.38 10.91
CA ARG A 134 0.44 6.89 12.30
C ARG A 134 1.05 5.48 12.34
N PHE A 135 2.02 5.29 13.23
CA PHE A 135 2.55 3.97 13.59
C PHE A 135 1.62 3.31 14.61
#